data_AF-A0A970F958-F1
#
_entry.id   AF-A0A970F958-F1
#
_cell.length_a   1.000
_cell.length_b   1.000
_cell.length_c   1.000
_cell.angle_alpha   90.00
_cell.angle_beta   90.00
_cell.angle_gamma   90.00
#
_symmetry.space_group_name_H-M   'P 1'
#
loop_
_entity.id
_entity.type
_entity.pdbx_description
1 polymer ?
#
loop_
_entity_poly.entity_id
_entity_poly.type
_entity_poly.pdbx_seq_one_letter_code
_entity_poly.pdbx_strand_id
1 'polypeptide(L)'
;ITLTYHHDFPDWKKSKEQLHTVLEEMKRKKIRYLWVVEFQKRGFPHYHIWIDRFFENGEWKKYSQMWLKLTKDYNGTEEAKKFHLNERCYTKWDVRFDLNYAAKYAQKQNQKWLPKGIENYGRWWGSSRNIIIPEREINSDFHYKNGEDEFKSQELTRFRRNVKKYIFSLTKRKKRNKFDRQTNSGFTYILNDSRKKDIDRLYNYALSNVNKFIVSK
;
A
#
# COMPACT_ATOMS: atom_id res chain seq x y z
N ILE A 1 -2.92 6.85 10.61
CA ILE A 1 -2.43 7.61 11.77
C ILE A 1 -1.50 8.69 11.26
N THR A 2 -1.61 9.88 11.80
CA THR A 2 -0.74 11.00 11.48
C THR A 2 0.09 11.36 12.70
N LEU A 3 1.42 11.37 12.56
CA LEU A 3 2.38 11.76 13.61
C LEU A 3 3.21 12.95 13.12
N THR A 4 3.41 13.96 13.96
CA THR A 4 4.06 15.22 13.57
C THR A 4 4.63 15.90 14.79
N TYR A 5 5.56 16.82 14.56
CA TYR A 5 6.03 17.76 15.58
C TYR A 5 5.24 19.07 15.54
N HIS A 6 5.10 19.73 16.69
CA HIS A 6 4.30 20.94 16.85
C HIS A 6 5.11 22.23 16.96
N HIS A 7 6.19 22.26 17.74
CA HIS A 7 6.93 23.49 18.03
C HIS A 7 8.31 23.52 17.41
N ASP A 8 9.01 22.40 17.45
CA ASP A 8 10.29 22.16 16.83
C ASP A 8 10.46 20.65 16.62
N PHE A 9 11.53 20.18 15.98
CA PHE A 9 11.85 18.76 15.90
C PHE A 9 13.36 18.54 16.05
N PRO A 10 13.80 17.36 16.54
CA PRO A 10 15.23 17.08 16.68
C PRO A 10 15.87 16.93 15.29
N ASP A 11 17.15 16.54 15.22
CA ASP A 11 17.71 16.14 13.94
C ASP A 11 16.91 14.99 13.27
N TRP A 12 17.11 14.83 11.96
CA TRP A 12 16.36 13.84 11.18
C TRP A 12 16.60 12.39 11.63
N LYS A 13 17.79 12.07 12.14
CA LYS A 13 18.11 10.71 12.62
C LYS A 13 17.29 10.41 13.86
N LYS A 14 17.28 11.33 14.83
CA LYS A 14 16.48 11.18 16.05
C LYS A 14 15.00 11.17 15.75
N SER A 15 14.54 11.97 14.78
CA SER A 15 13.15 11.92 14.34
C SER A 15 12.76 10.56 13.77
N LYS A 16 13.64 9.95 12.96
CA LYS A 16 13.43 8.60 12.43
C LYS A 16 13.52 7.53 13.52
N GLU A 17 14.39 7.69 14.50
CA GLU A 17 14.49 6.80 15.67
C GLU A 17 13.18 6.80 16.46
N GLN A 18 12.61 7.98 16.75
CA GLN A 18 11.32 8.11 17.44
C GLN A 18 10.18 7.47 16.63
N LEU A 19 10.15 7.68 15.30
CA LEU A 19 9.20 7.00 14.43
C LEU A 19 9.41 5.48 14.50
N HIS A 20 10.66 5.02 14.43
CA HIS A 20 11.00 3.61 14.46
C HIS A 20 10.48 2.93 15.72
N THR A 21 10.63 3.54 16.90
CA THR A 21 10.08 2.98 18.15
C THR A 21 8.57 2.75 18.07
N VAL A 22 7.79 3.67 17.48
CA VAL A 22 6.34 3.48 17.30
C VAL A 22 6.05 2.34 16.33
N LEU A 23 6.80 2.27 15.22
CA LEU A 23 6.66 1.22 14.21
C LEU A 23 7.06 -0.16 14.73
N GLU A 24 8.04 -0.24 15.63
CA GLU A 24 8.44 -1.48 16.29
C GLU A 24 7.32 -2.01 17.20
N GLU A 25 6.66 -1.15 17.98
CA GLU A 25 5.51 -1.57 18.78
C GLU A 25 4.36 -2.08 17.90
N MET A 26 4.07 -1.42 16.77
CA MET A 26 3.11 -1.93 15.78
C MET A 26 3.52 -3.32 15.27
N LYS A 27 4.79 -3.49 14.91
CA LYS A 27 5.33 -4.77 14.43
C LYS A 27 5.22 -5.87 15.50
N ARG A 28 5.51 -5.57 16.77
CA ARG A 28 5.35 -6.51 17.90
C ARG A 28 3.89 -6.96 18.06
N LYS A 29 2.94 -6.09 17.73
CA LYS A 29 1.49 -6.39 17.71
C LYS A 29 1.02 -7.02 16.39
N LYS A 30 1.94 -7.47 15.53
CA LYS A 30 1.66 -8.07 14.21
C LYS A 30 0.87 -7.13 13.28
N ILE A 31 0.98 -5.82 13.48
CA ILE A 31 0.39 -4.81 12.58
C ILE A 31 1.42 -4.52 11.49
N ARG A 32 1.02 -4.71 10.23
CA ARG A 32 1.84 -4.29 9.09
C ARG A 32 1.52 -2.85 8.76
N TYR A 33 2.54 -2.11 8.34
CA TYR A 33 2.41 -0.69 8.03
C TYR A 33 3.10 -0.27 6.73
N LEU A 34 2.63 0.82 6.16
CA LEU A 34 3.30 1.68 5.19
C LEU A 34 3.40 3.06 5.85
N TRP A 35 4.51 3.73 5.71
CA TRP A 35 4.62 5.12 6.14
C TRP A 35 5.25 5.97 5.06
N VAL A 36 4.86 7.24 5.01
CA VAL A 36 5.47 8.29 4.19
C VAL A 36 5.69 9.49 5.10
N VAL A 37 6.78 10.21 4.89
CA VAL A 37 7.00 11.53 5.49
C VAL A 37 6.74 12.61 4.46
N GLU A 38 6.03 13.64 4.87
CA GLU A 38 5.93 14.94 4.18
C GLU A 38 6.41 16.03 5.13
N PHE A 39 7.01 17.10 4.61
CA PHE A 39 7.31 18.27 5.45
C PHE A 39 6.13 19.23 5.44
N GLN A 40 5.71 19.67 6.62
CA GLN A 40 4.70 20.72 6.74
C GLN A 40 5.25 22.04 6.18
N LYS A 41 4.36 23.03 5.92
CA LYS A 41 4.78 24.38 5.48
C LYS A 41 5.82 25.03 6.41
N ARG A 42 5.77 24.71 7.71
CA ARG A 42 6.72 25.15 8.74
C ARG A 42 8.03 24.37 8.80
N GLY A 43 8.23 23.40 7.91
CA GLY A 43 9.47 22.62 7.83
C GLY A 43 9.55 21.43 8.79
N PHE A 44 8.48 21.07 9.49
CA PHE A 44 8.49 19.94 10.41
C PHE A 44 8.08 18.63 9.73
N PRO A 45 8.72 17.50 10.08
CA PRO A 45 8.34 16.19 9.58
C PRO A 45 6.93 15.80 10.00
N HIS A 46 6.17 15.28 9.05
CA HIS A 46 4.80 14.83 9.22
C HIS A 46 4.66 13.45 8.61
N TYR A 47 4.51 12.46 9.47
CA TYR A 47 4.44 11.05 9.11
C TYR A 47 3.00 10.61 8.96
N HIS A 48 2.68 10.11 7.77
CA HIS A 48 1.45 9.38 7.53
C HIS A 48 1.74 7.91 7.63
N ILE A 49 1.08 7.24 8.57
CA ILE A 49 1.20 5.81 8.82
C ILE A 49 -0.14 5.14 8.48
N TRP A 50 0.00 4.12 7.68
CA TRP A 50 -1.03 3.35 7.04
C TRP A 50 -0.86 1.91 7.49
N ILE A 51 -1.92 1.26 7.92
CA ILE A 51 -1.86 -0.09 8.50
C ILE A 51 -2.77 -1.09 7.79
N ASP A 52 -2.48 -2.38 7.95
CA ASP A 52 -3.15 -3.49 7.25
C ASP A 52 -4.48 -3.94 7.85
N ARG A 53 -4.95 -3.30 8.92
CA ARG A 53 -6.25 -3.52 9.53
C ARG A 53 -6.87 -2.22 10.02
N PHE A 54 -8.14 -2.25 10.39
CA PHE A 54 -8.74 -1.13 11.11
C PHE A 54 -8.44 -1.22 12.60
N PHE A 55 -8.17 -0.08 13.20
CA PHE A 55 -8.24 0.09 14.65
C PHE A 55 -9.69 0.24 15.10
N GLU A 56 -10.02 -0.46 16.17
CA GLU A 56 -11.31 -0.41 16.86
C GLU A 56 -11.16 0.30 18.20
N ASN A 57 -12.25 0.84 18.73
CA ASN A 57 -12.32 1.40 20.10
C ASN A 57 -11.21 2.40 20.44
N GLY A 58 -10.75 3.17 19.45
CA GLY A 58 -9.67 4.15 19.63
C GLY A 58 -8.27 3.55 19.84
N GLU A 59 -8.01 2.28 19.48
CA GLU A 59 -6.69 1.62 19.61
C GLU A 59 -5.55 2.49 19.01
N TRP A 60 -5.85 3.24 17.95
CA TRP A 60 -4.94 4.17 17.30
C TRP A 60 -4.34 5.22 18.27
N LYS A 61 -5.10 5.64 19.29
CA LYS A 61 -4.69 6.65 20.29
C LYS A 61 -3.50 6.17 21.10
N LYS A 62 -3.33 4.86 21.32
CA LYS A 62 -2.16 4.31 22.02
C LYS A 62 -0.86 4.68 21.30
N TYR A 63 -0.84 4.59 19.96
CA TYR A 63 0.35 4.92 19.17
C TYR A 63 0.60 6.43 19.11
N SER A 64 -0.46 7.25 19.07
CA SER A 64 -0.36 8.70 19.22
C SER A 64 0.17 9.12 20.59
N GLN A 65 -0.29 8.49 21.67
CA GLN A 65 0.21 8.73 23.03
C GLN A 65 1.67 8.32 23.18
N MET A 66 2.07 7.20 22.57
CA MET A 66 3.46 6.77 22.51
C MET A 66 4.32 7.80 21.78
N TRP A 67 3.85 8.32 20.64
CA TRP A 67 4.53 9.41 19.93
C TRP A 67 4.69 10.66 20.80
N LEU A 68 3.61 11.12 21.44
CA LEU A 68 3.63 12.26 22.35
C LEU A 68 4.64 12.07 23.51
N LYS A 69 4.72 10.86 24.06
CA LYS A 69 5.70 10.53 25.11
C LYS A 69 7.14 10.59 24.61
N LEU A 70 7.41 10.01 23.44
CA LEU A 70 8.74 9.98 22.83
C LEU A 70 9.22 11.35 22.36
N THR A 71 8.28 12.24 22.05
CA THR A 71 8.53 13.58 21.51
C THR A 71 8.15 14.68 22.50
N LYS A 72 8.11 14.38 23.81
CA LYS A 72 7.63 15.30 24.85
C LYS A 72 8.27 16.68 24.78
N ASP A 73 9.57 16.76 24.50
CA ASP A 73 10.31 18.02 24.42
C ASP A 73 9.86 18.91 23.24
N TYR A 74 9.21 18.31 22.24
CA TYR A 74 8.76 18.95 20.99
C TYR A 74 7.23 19.02 20.84
N ASN A 75 6.51 18.20 21.61
CA ASN A 75 5.06 17.99 21.58
C ASN A 75 4.44 18.03 23.01
N GLY A 76 5.09 18.71 23.95
CA GLY A 76 4.67 18.73 25.36
C GLY A 76 3.40 19.53 25.63
N THR A 77 2.94 20.35 24.69
CA THR A 77 1.82 21.28 24.90
C THR A 77 0.46 20.61 24.73
N GLU A 78 -0.57 21.23 25.31
CA GLU A 78 -1.94 20.73 25.22
C GLU A 78 -2.48 20.75 23.78
N GLU A 79 -2.01 21.68 22.93
CA GLU A 79 -2.37 21.73 21.51
C GLU A 79 -1.85 20.49 20.77
N ALA A 80 -0.62 20.05 21.07
CA ALA A 80 -0.05 18.85 20.48
C ALA A 80 -0.83 17.61 20.91
N LYS A 81 -1.20 17.50 22.19
CA LYS A 81 -2.04 16.41 22.69
C LYS A 81 -3.43 16.42 22.03
N LYS A 82 -4.10 17.57 22.00
CA LYS A 82 -5.42 17.73 21.38
C LYS A 82 -5.40 17.40 19.90
N PHE A 83 -4.35 17.79 19.18
CA PHE A 83 -4.16 17.41 17.78
C PHE A 83 -4.03 15.89 17.63
N HIS A 84 -3.05 15.29 18.32
CA HIS A 84 -2.72 13.87 18.19
C HIS A 84 -3.81 12.91 18.68
N LEU A 85 -4.71 13.36 19.56
CA LEU A 85 -5.84 12.56 20.07
C LEU A 85 -7.17 12.88 19.37
N ASN A 86 -7.17 13.80 18.40
CA ASN A 86 -8.33 14.10 17.57
C ASN A 86 -8.64 12.95 16.61
N GLU A 87 -9.91 12.55 16.48
CA GLU A 87 -10.32 11.48 15.55
C GLU A 87 -9.87 11.72 14.10
N ARG A 88 -9.68 12.97 13.67
CA ARG A 88 -9.14 13.30 12.33
C ARG A 88 -7.71 12.80 12.09
N CYS A 89 -6.92 12.54 13.15
CA CYS A 89 -5.57 11.98 13.05
C CYS A 89 -5.57 10.47 12.74
N TYR A 90 -6.74 9.83 12.75
CA TYR A 90 -6.93 8.49 12.25
C TYR A 90 -8.06 8.45 11.22
N THR A 91 -7.69 8.17 9.97
CA THR A 91 -8.65 7.89 8.91
C THR A 91 -8.64 6.39 8.65
N LYS A 92 -9.82 5.77 8.68
CA LYS A 92 -9.99 4.39 8.18
C LYS A 92 -9.61 4.40 6.70
N TRP A 93 -8.70 3.51 6.33
CA TRP A 93 -8.21 3.41 4.97
C TRP A 93 -8.07 1.93 4.61
N ASP A 94 -8.46 1.56 3.38
CA ASP A 94 -8.20 0.21 2.86
C ASP A 94 -7.06 0.31 1.85
N VAL A 95 -5.92 -0.33 2.17
CA VAL A 95 -4.73 -0.43 1.32
C VAL A 95 -5.11 -0.91 -0.09
N ARG A 96 -6.16 -1.74 -0.19
CA ARG A 96 -6.59 -2.35 -1.45
C ARG A 96 -7.29 -1.33 -2.34
N PHE A 97 -8.34 -0.70 -1.84
CA PHE A 97 -9.24 0.08 -2.69
C PHE A 97 -8.86 1.56 -2.78
N ASP A 98 -8.28 2.11 -1.72
CA ASP A 98 -7.90 3.51 -1.60
C ASP A 98 -6.40 3.74 -1.79
N LEU A 99 -5.83 3.08 -2.81
CA LEU A 99 -4.54 3.48 -3.39
C LEU A 99 -4.47 4.98 -3.65
N ASN A 100 -5.60 5.65 -3.86
CA ASN A 100 -5.68 7.09 -4.01
C ASN A 100 -5.17 7.87 -2.80
N TYR A 101 -5.32 7.41 -1.56
CA TYR A 101 -4.86 8.20 -0.42
C TYR A 101 -3.33 8.15 -0.33
N ALA A 102 -2.74 6.97 -0.14
CA ALA A 102 -1.27 6.83 -0.12
C ALA A 102 -0.61 7.34 -1.42
N ALA A 103 -1.20 7.10 -2.60
CA ALA A 103 -0.68 7.62 -3.86
C ALA A 103 -0.84 9.15 -3.97
N LYS A 104 -1.93 9.76 -3.46
CA LYS A 104 -2.10 11.22 -3.43
C LYS A 104 -0.99 11.86 -2.60
N TYR A 105 -0.69 11.32 -1.42
CA TYR A 105 0.43 11.81 -0.60
C TYR A 105 1.78 11.55 -1.28
N ALA A 106 1.95 10.40 -1.92
CA ALA A 106 3.15 10.12 -2.73
C ALA A 106 3.26 11.03 -3.97
N GLN A 107 2.18 11.63 -4.47
CA GLN A 107 2.17 12.50 -5.64
C GLN A 107 2.42 13.99 -5.32
N LYS A 108 2.30 14.42 -4.06
CA LYS A 108 2.57 15.81 -3.66
C LYS A 108 4.07 16.15 -3.71
N GLN A 109 4.59 16.36 -4.91
CA GLN A 109 6.02 16.67 -5.12
C GLN A 109 6.48 17.94 -4.40
N ASN A 110 5.60 18.93 -4.30
CA ASN A 110 5.86 20.19 -3.59
C ASN A 110 6.15 20.01 -2.08
N GLN A 111 5.76 18.89 -1.48
CA GLN A 111 5.97 18.59 -0.05
C GLN A 111 7.11 17.58 0.18
N LYS A 112 7.92 17.32 -0.87
CA LYS A 112 9.11 16.47 -0.84
C LYS A 112 10.43 17.23 -0.93
N TRP A 113 10.38 18.56 -0.92
CA TRP A 113 11.58 19.36 -0.78
C TRP A 113 12.05 19.34 0.66
N LEU A 114 13.37 19.28 0.85
CA LEU A 114 13.95 19.43 2.17
C LEU A 114 13.77 20.90 2.62
N PRO A 115 13.32 21.14 3.86
CA PRO A 115 13.32 22.46 4.45
C PRO A 115 14.71 23.10 4.45
N LYS A 116 14.76 24.44 4.47
CA LYS A 116 16.02 25.18 4.57
C LYS A 116 16.81 24.72 5.79
N GLY A 117 18.08 24.39 5.60
CA GLY A 117 18.97 23.90 6.66
C GLY A 117 18.97 22.38 6.86
N ILE A 118 18.16 21.62 6.12
CA ILE A 118 18.18 20.16 6.12
C ILE A 118 18.75 19.66 4.79
N GLU A 119 19.92 19.04 4.83
CA GLU A 119 20.58 18.52 3.62
C GLU A 119 20.16 17.08 3.28
N ASN A 120 19.71 16.32 4.28
CA ASN A 120 19.34 14.92 4.12
C ASN A 120 18.24 14.52 5.12
N TYR A 121 17.39 13.59 4.72
CA TYR A 121 16.34 12.99 5.57
C TYR A 121 16.24 11.46 5.45
N GLY A 122 17.21 10.85 4.75
CA GLY A 122 17.21 9.43 4.45
C GLY A 122 16.00 9.00 3.61
N ARG A 123 15.35 7.91 4.01
CA ARG A 123 14.18 7.39 3.30
C ARG A 123 12.96 8.26 3.54
N TRP A 124 12.21 8.54 2.47
CA TRP A 124 10.95 9.29 2.54
C TRP A 124 9.73 8.41 2.82
N TRP A 125 9.90 7.10 2.72
CA TRP A 125 8.85 6.13 2.97
C TRP A 125 9.47 4.79 3.39
N GLY A 126 8.65 3.92 3.96
CA GLY A 126 9.02 2.56 4.30
C GLY A 126 7.79 1.72 4.59
N SER A 127 7.94 0.40 4.53
CA SER A 127 6.82 -0.50 4.77
C SER A 127 7.27 -1.81 5.42
N SER A 128 6.30 -2.49 6.03
CA SER A 128 6.40 -3.89 6.38
C SER A 128 6.48 -4.74 5.11
N ARG A 129 7.24 -5.83 5.16
CA ARG A 129 7.21 -6.84 4.11
C ARG A 129 5.79 -7.38 3.97
N ASN A 130 5.38 -7.68 2.74
CA ASN A 130 4.08 -8.28 2.44
C ASN A 130 2.90 -7.45 2.99
N ILE A 131 2.99 -6.12 3.03
CA ILE A 131 1.83 -5.27 3.37
C ILE A 131 0.75 -5.33 2.29
N ILE A 132 1.16 -5.40 1.03
CA ILE A 132 0.28 -5.68 -0.10
C ILE A 132 0.56 -7.13 -0.47
N ILE A 133 -0.41 -8.00 -0.22
CA ILE A 133 -0.38 -9.40 -0.67
C ILE A 133 -1.37 -9.51 -1.81
N PRO A 134 -0.94 -10.00 -2.99
CA PRO A 134 -1.89 -10.28 -4.06
C PRO A 134 -2.88 -11.34 -3.58
N GLU A 135 -4.19 -11.06 -3.64
CA GLU A 135 -5.22 -12.05 -3.27
C GLU A 135 -5.21 -13.26 -4.22
N ARG A 136 -4.75 -13.07 -5.46
CA ARG A 136 -4.51 -14.14 -6.41
C ARG A 136 -3.19 -13.87 -7.12
N GLU A 137 -2.32 -14.88 -7.09
CA GLU A 137 -1.14 -14.94 -7.94
C GLU A 137 -1.41 -15.98 -9.02
N ILE A 138 -1.31 -15.56 -10.28
CA ILE A 138 -1.43 -16.46 -11.41
C ILE A 138 -0.02 -16.59 -11.95
N ASN A 139 0.66 -17.67 -11.58
CA ASN A 139 1.97 -18.00 -12.13
C ASN A 139 1.79 -18.69 -13.48
N SER A 140 2.63 -18.31 -14.43
CA SER A 140 2.73 -18.96 -15.75
C SER A 140 4.00 -19.77 -15.84
N ASP A 141 4.24 -20.60 -14.82
CA ASP A 141 5.32 -21.56 -14.85
C ASP A 141 4.90 -22.72 -15.75
N PHE A 142 4.96 -22.46 -17.06
CA PHE A 142 4.69 -23.46 -18.08
C PHE A 142 5.99 -24.20 -18.38
N HIS A 143 6.29 -25.22 -17.59
CA HIS A 143 7.06 -26.33 -18.10
C HIS A 143 6.09 -27.20 -18.90
N TYR A 144 6.06 -27.02 -20.22
CA TYR A 144 5.20 -27.80 -21.12
C TYR A 144 5.62 -29.27 -21.06
N LYS A 145 4.88 -30.11 -20.31
CA LYS A 145 5.17 -31.55 -20.21
C LYS A 145 4.23 -32.40 -21.07
N ASN A 146 3.05 -31.89 -21.42
CA ASN A 146 2.07 -32.57 -22.26
C ASN A 146 1.08 -31.60 -22.95
N GLY A 147 0.17 -32.13 -23.78
CA GLY A 147 -0.84 -31.34 -24.50
C GLY A 147 -1.94 -30.74 -23.62
N GLU A 148 -2.12 -31.21 -22.38
CA GLU A 148 -3.05 -30.61 -21.42
C GLU A 148 -2.47 -29.32 -20.81
N ASP A 149 -1.18 -29.33 -20.47
CA ASP A 149 -0.44 -28.16 -20.00
C ASP A 149 -0.43 -27.05 -21.06
N GLU A 150 -0.32 -27.41 -22.33
CA GLU A 150 -0.39 -26.46 -23.44
C GLU A 150 -1.79 -25.82 -23.56
N PHE A 151 -2.86 -26.62 -23.51
CA PHE A 151 -4.23 -26.09 -23.58
C PHE A 151 -4.55 -25.18 -22.38
N LYS A 152 -4.18 -25.61 -21.17
CA LYS A 152 -4.33 -24.83 -19.94
C LYS A 152 -3.56 -23.51 -20.01
N SER A 153 -2.36 -23.52 -20.59
CA SER A 153 -1.57 -22.31 -20.87
C SER A 153 -2.28 -21.34 -21.81
N GLN A 154 -2.86 -21.86 -22.90
CA GLN A 154 -3.59 -21.05 -23.87
C GLN A 154 -4.83 -20.40 -23.23
N GLU A 155 -5.62 -21.14 -22.46
CA GLU A 155 -6.81 -20.63 -21.77
C GLU A 155 -6.44 -19.59 -20.69
N LEU A 156 -5.42 -19.84 -19.87
CA LEU A 156 -4.94 -18.86 -18.89
C LEU A 156 -4.39 -17.58 -19.56
N THR A 157 -3.74 -17.72 -20.72
CA THR A 157 -3.30 -16.58 -21.53
C THR A 157 -4.49 -15.78 -22.06
N ARG A 158 -5.53 -16.44 -22.57
CA ARG A 158 -6.78 -15.80 -23.03
C ARG A 158 -7.48 -15.07 -21.88
N PHE A 159 -7.62 -15.73 -20.73
CA PHE A 159 -8.15 -15.13 -19.51
C PHE A 159 -7.38 -13.86 -19.13
N ARG A 160 -6.05 -13.93 -19.00
CA ARG A 160 -5.20 -12.75 -18.68
C ARG A 160 -5.41 -11.60 -19.66
N ARG A 161 -5.50 -11.88 -20.96
CA ARG A 161 -5.76 -10.86 -22.00
C ARG A 161 -7.14 -10.20 -21.83
N ASN A 162 -8.17 -10.98 -21.50
CA ASN A 162 -9.53 -10.47 -21.31
C ASN A 162 -9.65 -9.63 -20.03
N VAL A 163 -9.07 -10.09 -18.92
CA VAL A 163 -8.97 -9.31 -17.68
C VAL A 163 -8.24 -8.00 -17.92
N LYS A 164 -7.10 -8.05 -18.62
CA LYS A 164 -6.34 -6.85 -18.98
C LYS A 164 -7.19 -5.88 -19.80
N LYS A 165 -7.86 -6.34 -20.87
CA LYS A 165 -8.74 -5.52 -21.71
C LYS A 165 -9.87 -4.86 -20.89
N TYR A 166 -10.53 -5.64 -20.04
CA TYR A 166 -11.60 -5.15 -19.16
C TYR A 166 -11.09 -4.08 -18.20
N ILE A 167 -9.96 -4.32 -17.53
CA ILE A 167 -9.43 -3.32 -16.60
C ILE A 167 -8.98 -2.05 -17.35
N PHE A 168 -8.38 -2.18 -18.53
CA PHE A 168 -8.02 -1.03 -19.35
C PHE A 168 -9.23 -0.24 -19.86
N SER A 169 -10.37 -0.88 -20.17
CA SER A 169 -11.57 -0.14 -20.55
C SER A 169 -12.15 0.65 -19.37
N LEU A 170 -11.97 0.17 -18.14
CA LEU A 170 -12.39 0.86 -16.92
C LEU A 170 -11.46 2.02 -16.52
N THR A 171 -10.17 1.95 -16.86
CA THR A 171 -9.21 3.01 -16.53
C THR A 171 -9.05 3.99 -17.69
N LYS A 172 -9.25 5.29 -17.47
CA LYS A 172 -8.96 6.36 -18.46
C LYS A 172 -7.47 6.46 -18.88
N ARG A 173 -6.62 5.50 -18.52
CA ARG A 173 -5.18 5.51 -18.80
C ARG A 173 -4.91 5.07 -20.24
N LYS A 174 -4.17 5.91 -20.98
CA LYS A 174 -3.58 5.53 -22.28
C LYS A 174 -2.75 4.25 -22.12
N LYS A 175 -2.94 3.32 -23.06
CA LYS A 175 -2.27 2.00 -23.16
C LYS A 175 -0.76 2.14 -22.87
N ARG A 176 -0.21 1.41 -21.88
CA ARG A 176 1.26 1.23 -21.78
C ARG A 176 1.69 0.22 -22.83
N ASN A 177 2.62 0.62 -23.70
CA ASN A 177 2.89 -0.03 -24.98
C ASN A 177 3.91 -1.17 -24.99
N LYS A 178 4.37 -1.72 -23.86
CA LYS A 178 5.23 -2.92 -23.92
C LYS A 178 5.00 -3.86 -22.76
N PHE A 179 4.72 -5.13 -23.11
CA PHE A 179 4.76 -6.28 -22.23
C PHE A 179 6.22 -6.72 -22.13
N ASP A 180 6.74 -6.83 -20.91
CA ASP A 180 8.06 -7.39 -20.68
C ASP A 180 7.97 -8.92 -20.74
N ARG A 181 8.51 -9.50 -21.81
CA ARG A 181 8.55 -10.95 -22.02
C ARG A 181 9.58 -11.65 -21.13
N GLN A 182 10.58 -10.92 -20.63
CA GLN A 182 11.71 -11.49 -19.91
C GLN A 182 11.35 -11.84 -18.46
N THR A 183 10.57 -10.99 -17.80
CA THR A 183 10.21 -11.20 -16.39
C THR A 183 8.95 -12.04 -16.20
N ASN A 184 8.20 -12.30 -17.28
CA ASN A 184 6.86 -12.91 -17.27
C ASN A 184 5.93 -12.33 -16.17
N SER A 185 6.24 -11.11 -15.70
CA SER A 185 5.66 -10.56 -14.49
C SER A 185 4.29 -9.97 -14.84
N GLY A 186 3.28 -10.43 -14.11
CA GLY A 186 1.90 -10.04 -14.34
C GLY A 186 1.64 -8.56 -14.04
N PHE A 187 0.58 -8.02 -14.64
CA PHE A 187 0.05 -6.73 -14.25
C PHE A 187 -0.71 -6.87 -12.93
N THR A 188 -0.24 -6.22 -11.86
CA THR A 188 -0.98 -6.15 -10.59
C THR A 188 -2.05 -5.07 -10.69
N TYR A 189 -3.29 -5.43 -10.37
CA TYR A 189 -4.40 -4.50 -10.21
C TYR A 189 -5.01 -4.68 -8.85
N ILE A 190 -5.50 -3.59 -8.27
CA ILE A 190 -6.37 -3.67 -7.11
C ILE A 190 -7.77 -3.26 -7.51
N LEU A 191 -8.73 -4.12 -7.20
CA LEU A 191 -10.10 -4.08 -7.68
C LEU A 191 -11.03 -4.05 -6.48
N ASN A 192 -12.13 -3.28 -6.52
CA ASN A 192 -13.18 -3.35 -5.50
C ASN A 192 -13.92 -4.69 -5.48
N ASP A 193 -14.68 -4.98 -4.42
CA ASP A 193 -15.37 -6.27 -4.24
C ASP A 193 -16.29 -6.62 -5.43
N SER A 194 -16.96 -5.64 -6.02
CA SER A 194 -17.79 -5.85 -7.21
C SER A 194 -16.94 -6.29 -8.41
N ARG A 195 -15.85 -5.58 -8.70
CA ARG A 195 -14.93 -5.91 -9.79
C ARG A 195 -14.18 -7.21 -9.55
N LYS A 196 -13.90 -7.56 -8.29
CA LYS A 196 -13.35 -8.86 -7.91
C LYS A 196 -14.28 -9.99 -8.34
N LYS A 197 -15.59 -9.88 -8.06
CA LYS A 197 -16.59 -10.87 -8.53
C LYS A 197 -16.60 -11.02 -10.04
N ASP A 198 -16.41 -9.94 -10.81
CA ASP A 198 -16.32 -10.01 -12.28
C ASP A 198 -15.09 -10.82 -12.74
N ILE A 199 -13.93 -10.56 -12.14
CA ILE A 199 -12.70 -11.30 -12.45
C ILE A 199 -12.82 -12.77 -12.04
N ASP A 200 -13.42 -13.05 -10.88
CA ASP A 200 -13.66 -14.41 -10.40
C ASP A 200 -14.58 -15.18 -11.37
N ARG A 201 -15.62 -14.54 -11.91
CA ARG A 201 -16.49 -15.12 -12.95
C ARG A 201 -15.71 -15.46 -14.22
N LEU A 202 -14.89 -14.54 -14.72
CA LEU A 202 -14.05 -14.77 -15.90
C LEU A 202 -13.04 -15.89 -15.67
N TYR A 203 -12.51 -16.00 -14.45
CA TYR A 203 -11.53 -17.03 -14.09
C TYR A 203 -12.18 -18.41 -14.03
N ASN A 204 -13.33 -18.52 -13.36
CA ASN A 204 -14.09 -19.76 -13.28
C ASN A 204 -14.54 -20.24 -14.66
N TYR A 205 -14.94 -19.30 -15.54
CA TYR A 205 -15.25 -19.60 -16.94
C TYR A 205 -14.03 -20.22 -17.65
N ALA A 206 -12.85 -19.60 -17.55
CA ALA A 206 -11.63 -20.13 -18.16
C ALA A 206 -11.26 -21.54 -17.64
N LEU A 207 -11.38 -21.77 -16.33
CA LEU A 207 -11.15 -23.10 -15.75
C LEU A 207 -12.18 -24.14 -16.21
N SER A 208 -13.45 -23.75 -16.35
CA SER A 208 -14.48 -24.66 -16.85
C SER A 208 -14.20 -25.16 -18.26
N ASN A 209 -13.61 -24.32 -19.12
CA ASN A 209 -13.20 -24.72 -20.47
C ASN A 209 -12.05 -25.72 -20.46
N VAL A 210 -11.08 -25.54 -19.55
CA VAL A 210 -9.99 -26.51 -19.32
C VAL A 210 -10.56 -27.86 -18.88
N ASN A 211 -11.47 -27.87 -17.91
CA ASN A 211 -12.06 -29.12 -17.43
C ASN A 211 -12.87 -29.85 -18.49
N LYS A 212 -13.64 -29.13 -19.33
CA LYS A 212 -14.38 -29.73 -20.45
C LYS A 212 -13.46 -30.41 -21.46
N PHE A 213 -12.31 -29.80 -21.75
CA PHE A 213 -11.32 -30.38 -22.66
C PHE A 213 -10.72 -31.68 -22.12
N ILE A 214 -10.42 -31.74 -20.81
CA ILE A 214 -9.89 -32.95 -20.16
C ILE A 214 -10.92 -34.09 -20.21
N VAL A 215 -12.20 -33.80 -19.92
CA VAL A 215 -13.27 -34.83 -19.93
C VAL A 215 -13.60 -35.33 -21.34
N SER A 216 -13.28 -34.56 -22.39
CA SER A 216 -13.52 -34.94 -23.79
C SER A 216 -12.41 -35.78 -24.44
N LYS A 217 -11.31 -36.05 -23.72
CA LYS A 217 -10.20 -36.91 -24.16
C LYS A 217 -10.22 -38.23 -23.41
#